data_AF-A0A1J4U0J7-F1
#
_entry.id   AF-A0A1J4U0J7-F1
#
_cell.length_a   1.000
_cell.length_b   1.000
_cell.length_c   1.000
_cell.angle_alpha   90.00
_cell.angle_beta   90.00
_cell.angle_gamma   90.00
#
_symmetry.space_group_name_H-M   'P 1'
#
loop_
_entity.id
_entity.type
_entity.pdbx_description
1 polymer ?
#
loop_
_entity_poly.entity_id
_entity_poly.type
_entity_poly.pdbx_seq_one_letter_code
_entity_poly.pdbx_strand_id
1 'polypeptide(L)' 'MCYPFAMIKDTQITELLGIPRNTIQNMKNSDSSNWRFKVYSFLKNQDIENLKIELTKNETLTKDLNPPDNGSAISKAEKL' A
#
# COMPACT_ATOMS: atom_id res chain seq x y z
N MET A 1 11.94 16.39 23.15
CA MET A 1 10.74 15.51 23.21
C MET A 1 11.03 14.32 22.33
N CYS A 2 11.35 13.16 22.90
CA CYS A 2 11.50 11.93 22.11
C CYS A 2 10.11 11.36 21.89
N TYR A 3 9.58 11.50 20.66
CA TYR A 3 8.35 10.80 20.30
C TYR A 3 8.61 9.29 20.38
N PRO A 4 7.72 8.50 21.00
CA PRO A 4 7.85 7.06 20.95
C PRO A 4 7.74 6.64 19.48
N PHE A 5 8.82 6.07 18.94
CA PHE A 5 8.82 5.45 17.63
C PHE A 5 7.84 4.28 17.69
N ALA A 6 6.58 4.54 17.32
CA ALA A 6 5.51 3.56 17.42
C ALA A 6 5.71 2.53 16.29
N MET A 7 6.28 1.37 16.66
CA MET A 7 6.41 0.25 15.73
C MET A 7 5.06 -0.09 15.10
N ILE A 8 5.03 -0.22 13.77
CA ILE A 8 3.82 -0.48 13.00
C ILE A 8 3.15 -1.80 13.43
N LYS A 9 1.82 -1.84 13.56
CA LYS A 9 1.10 -3.09 13.91
C LYS A 9 0.92 -4.00 12.70
N ASP A 10 0.79 -5.30 12.93
CA ASP A 10 0.60 -6.29 11.84
C ASP A 10 -0.68 -6.04 11.03
N THR A 11 -1.73 -5.52 11.70
CA THR A 11 -2.96 -5.08 11.06
C THR A 11 -2.72 -3.89 10.12
N GLN A 12 -1.88 -2.94 10.53
CA GLN A 12 -1.55 -1.78 9.72
C GLN A 12 -0.68 -2.15 8.51
N ILE A 13 0.23 -3.13 8.65
CA ILE A 13 0.96 -3.71 7.51
C ILE A 13 -0.02 -4.35 6.51
N THR A 14 -1.02 -5.08 7.01
CA THR A 14 -2.05 -5.73 6.19
C THR A 14 -2.88 -4.69 5.42
N GLU A 15 -3.32 -3.64 6.10
CA GLU A 15 -4.15 -2.57 5.53
C GLU A 15 -3.38 -1.71 4.52
N LEU A 16 -2.15 -1.31 4.84
CA LEU A 16 -1.37 -0.38 4.01
C LEU A 16 -0.72 -1.04 2.80
N LEU A 17 -0.26 -2.29 2.93
CA LEU A 17 0.50 -2.97 1.89
C LEU A 17 -0.27 -4.11 1.22
N GLY A 18 -1.49 -4.40 1.69
CA GLY A 18 -2.33 -5.47 1.14
C GLY A 18 -1.78 -6.89 1.41
N ILE A 19 -0.83 -7.04 2.32
CA ILE A 19 -0.23 -8.35 2.63
C ILE A 19 -1.18 -9.11 3.56
N PRO A 20 -1.69 -10.31 3.20
CA PRO A 20 -2.63 -11.04 4.04
C PRO A 20 -2.05 -11.35 5.42
N ARG A 21 -2.90 -11.27 6.45
CA ARG A 21 -2.49 -11.52 7.84
C ARG A 21 -1.82 -12.88 8.04
N ASN A 22 -2.30 -13.93 7.35
CA ASN A 22 -1.68 -15.26 7.40
C ASN A 22 -0.26 -15.28 6.83
N THR A 23 0.00 -14.47 5.80
CA THR A 23 1.34 -14.31 5.22
C THR A 23 2.26 -13.60 6.21
N ILE A 24 1.80 -12.52 6.85
CA ILE A 24 2.54 -11.82 7.91
C ILE A 24 2.87 -12.77 9.07
N GLN A 25 1.91 -13.59 9.49
CA GLN A 25 2.10 -14.59 10.54
C GLN A 25 3.17 -15.62 10.16
N ASN A 26 3.14 -16.15 8.93
CA ASN A 26 4.16 -17.06 8.42
C ASN A 26 5.55 -16.42 8.37
N MET A 27 5.64 -15.16 7.95
CA MET A 27 6.90 -14.43 7.88
C MET A 27 7.49 -14.17 9.27
N LYS A 28 6.64 -13.79 10.23
CA LYS A 28 7.01 -13.57 11.63
C LYS A 28 7.50 -14.85 12.31
N ASN A 29 6.88 -15.99 12.01
CA ASN A 29 7.21 -17.28 12.59
C ASN A 29 8.39 -17.97 11.90
N SER A 30 8.96 -17.38 10.84
CA SER A 30 10.14 -17.91 10.17
C SER A 30 11.40 -17.67 11.04
N ASP A 31 12.41 -18.52 10.86
CA ASP A 31 13.71 -18.36 11.55
C ASP A 31 14.35 -17.00 11.26
N SER A 32 15.12 -16.48 12.22
CA SER A 32 15.76 -15.16 12.10
C SER A 32 16.76 -15.05 10.96
N SER A 33 17.37 -16.17 10.55
CA SER A 33 18.24 -16.26 9.39
C SER A 33 17.47 -16.20 8.06
N ASN A 34 16.18 -16.53 8.08
CA ASN A 34 15.31 -16.59 6.92
C ASN A 34 15.00 -15.18 6.40
N TRP A 35 15.02 -15.02 5.08
CA TRP A 35 14.68 -13.75 4.43
C TRP A 35 13.27 -13.28 4.79
N ARG A 36 12.32 -14.20 5.03
CA ARG A 36 10.94 -13.87 5.42
C ARG A 36 10.89 -13.12 6.75
N PHE A 37 11.65 -13.58 7.75
CA PHE A 37 11.75 -12.88 9.03
C PHE A 37 12.40 -11.52 8.85
N LYS A 38 13.47 -11.42 8.06
CA LYS A 38 14.15 -10.15 7.77
C LYS A 38 13.22 -9.12 7.12
N VAL A 39 12.41 -9.54 6.16
CA VAL A 39 11.39 -8.67 5.53
C VAL A 39 10.35 -8.25 6.56
N TYR A 40 9.83 -9.18 7.37
CA TYR A 40 8.88 -8.83 8.43
C TYR A 40 9.48 -7.82 9.42
N SER A 41 10.71 -8.03 9.89
CA SER A 41 11.41 -7.10 10.78
C SER A 41 11.63 -5.73 10.14
N PHE A 42 12.01 -5.68 8.86
CA PHE A 42 12.14 -4.44 8.11
C PHE A 42 10.82 -3.67 8.09
N LEU A 43 9.72 -4.34 7.74
CA LEU A 43 8.38 -3.75 7.71
C LEU A 43 7.99 -3.23 9.10
N LYS A 44 8.27 -4.00 10.16
CA LYS A 44 7.94 -3.64 11.55
C LYS A 44 8.66 -2.39 12.06
N ASN A 45 9.84 -2.11 11.51
CA ASN A 45 10.69 -0.99 11.89
C ASN A 45 10.41 0.27 11.06
N GLN A 46 9.42 0.27 10.17
CA GLN A 46 9.07 1.45 9.39
C GLN A 46 8.22 2.44 10.20
N ASP A 47 8.37 3.72 9.86
CA ASP A 47 7.50 4.80 10.33
C ASP A 47 6.22 4.83 9.48
N ILE A 48 5.08 4.65 10.13
CA ILE A 48 3.76 4.65 9.50
C ILE A 48 3.48 5.95 8.76
N GLU A 49 3.81 7.08 9.36
CA GLU A 49 3.42 8.38 8.81
C GLU A 49 4.17 8.64 7.49
N ASN A 50 5.46 8.28 7.45
CA ASN A 50 6.23 8.32 6.22
C ASN A 50 5.68 7.35 5.16
N LEU A 51 5.32 6.12 5.54
CA LEU A 51 4.74 5.16 4.59
C LEU A 51 3.42 5.65 3.99
N LYS A 52 2.52 6.23 4.80
CA LYS A 52 1.26 6.81 4.30
C LYS A 52 1.51 7.96 3.33
N ILE A 53 2.47 8.84 3.65
CA ILE A 53 2.83 9.98 2.79
C ILE A 53 3.32 9.48 1.42
N GLU A 54 4.23 8.50 1.41
CA GLU A 54 4.76 7.92 0.17
C GLU A 54 3.70 7.19 -0.65
N LEU A 55 2.79 6.44 -0.01
CA LEU A 55 1.67 5.78 -0.69
C LEU A 55 0.71 6.80 -1.31
N THR A 56 0.37 7.87 -0.58
CA THR A 56 -0.54 8.93 -1.07
C THR A 56 0.05 9.66 -2.28
N LYS A 57 1.36 9.94 -2.29
CA LYS A 57 2.05 10.54 -3.45
C LYS A 57 1.92 9.68 -4.71
N ASN A 58 2.04 8.36 -4.58
CA ASN A 58 1.92 7.44 -5.70
C ASN A 58 0.47 7.31 -6.22
N GLU A 59 -0.53 7.44 -5.36
CA GLU A 59 -1.94 7.50 -5.80
C GLU A 59 -2.26 8.77 -6.60
N THR A 60 -1.67 9.92 -6.26
CA THR A 60 -1.82 11.14 -7.06
C THR A 60 -1.14 11.03 -8.41
N LEU A 61 0.06 10.45 -8.48
CA LEU A 61 0.79 10.25 -9.74
C LEU A 61 0.07 9.29 -10.71
N THR A 62 -0.66 8.30 -10.19
CA THR A 62 -1.40 7.32 -11.01
C THR A 62 -2.75 7.86 -11.53
N LYS A 63 -3.37 8.80 -10.82
CA LYS A 63 -4.59 9.50 -11.29
C LYS A 63 -4.30 10.43 -12.48
N ASP A 64 -3.10 11.01 -12.53
CA ASP A 64 -2.68 11.88 -13.63
C ASP A 64 -2.33 11.10 -14.92
N LEU A 65 -2.14 9.78 -14.84
CA LEU A 65 -1.79 8.91 -15.98
C LEU A 65 -2.96 8.12 -16.57
N ASN A 66 -4.13 8.11 -15.92
CA ASN A 66 -5.38 7.58 -16.48
C ASN A 66 -6.48 8.63 -16.29
N PRO A 67 -6.60 9.62 -17.19
CA PRO A 67 -7.77 10.48 -17.19
C PRO A 67 -9.04 9.62 -17.34
N PRO A 68 -10.16 9.99 -16.70
CA PRO A 68 -11.43 9.31 -16.94
C PRO A 68 -11.73 9.42 -18.44
N ASP A 69 -11.96 8.27 -19.08
CA ASP A 69 -12.52 8.19 -20.43
C ASP A 69 -13.83 8.99 -20.44
N ASN A 70 -13.70 10.25 -20.84
CA ASN A 70 -14.79 11.19 -21.01
C ASN A 70 -15.43 10.88 -22.35
N GLY A 71 -16.33 9.89 -22.30
CA GLY A 71 -17.38 9.58 -23.28
C GLY A 71 -17.18 10.20 -24.65
N SER A 72 -16.68 9.39 -25.59
CA SER A 72 -16.89 9.66 -27.02
C SER A 72 -18.39 9.69 -27.30
N ALA A 73 -18.92 10.91 -27.33
CA ALA A 73 -20.26 11.22 -27.78
C ALA A 73 -20.37 10.88 -29.27
N ILE A 74 -20.73 9.64 -29.60
CA ILE A 74 -21.31 9.36 -30.91
C ILE A 74 -22.76 9.83 -30.87
N SER A 75 -22.94 11.05 -31.38
CA SER A 75 -24.22 11.70 -31.56
C SER A 75 -25.20 10.82 -32.33
N LYS A 76 -26.40 10.73 -31.79
CA LYS A 76 -27.64 10.49 -32.55
C LYS A 76 -27.64 11.36 -33.81
N ALA A 77 -27.48 10.74 -34.96
CA ALA A 77 -28.01 11.24 -36.22
C ALA A 77 -28.11 10.07 -37.19
N GLU A 78 -29.28 9.43 -37.25
CA GLU A 78 -29.94 9.24 -38.54
C GLU A 78 -31.43 9.01 -38.29
N LYS A 79 -32.19 9.94 -38.87
CA LYS A 79 -33.63 10.02 -38.94
C LYS A 79 -33.93 9.87 -40.42
N LEU A 80 -34.56 8.77 -40.82
CA LEU A 80 -35.60 8.64 -41.86
C LEU A 80 -35.97 7.17 -42.04
#